data_AF-A0A965AE74-F1
#
_entry.id   AF-A0A965AE74-F1
#
_cell.length_a   1.000
_cell.length_b   1.000
_cell.length_c   1.000
_cell.angle_alpha   90.00
_cell.angle_beta   90.00
_cell.angle_gamma   90.00
#
_symmetry.space_group_name_H-M   'P 1'
#
loop_
_entity.id
_entity.type
_entity.pdbx_description
1 polymer ?
#
loop_
_entity_poly.entity_id
_entity_poly.type
_entity_poly.pdbx_seq_one_letter_code
_entity_poly.pdbx_strand_id
1 'polypeptide(L)'
;TQDQQQRIERIPVCYHADFALDSASICKRMKLTVEQLITLHTEKSYFVYMIGFLPGFAYMGSVDPRIASPRLDKPRTVVPKGSVGIAGFQTGIYPFDSPGGWNVIGRTPLNMFDLNKEASTLLQPGDEVHFYAIDKNTFNEMKQESIAIQS
;
A
#
# COMPACT_ATOMS: atom_id res chain seq x y z
N THR A 1 -24.68 -12.98 18.67
CA THR A 1 -23.34 -12.40 18.49
C THR A 1 -23.09 -12.41 17.01
N GLN A 2 -23.06 -11.27 16.33
CA GLN A 2 -22.83 -11.25 14.88
C GLN A 2 -21.40 -11.71 14.64
N ASP A 3 -21.24 -12.88 14.01
CA ASP A 3 -20.00 -13.27 13.35
C ASP A 3 -19.67 -12.16 12.35
N GLN A 4 -18.75 -11.26 12.71
CA GLN A 4 -18.16 -10.35 11.74
C GLN A 4 -17.25 -11.20 10.85
N GLN A 5 -17.80 -11.63 9.72
CA GLN A 5 -17.07 -12.32 8.69
C GLN A 5 -15.89 -11.43 8.27
N GLN A 6 -14.65 -11.88 8.53
CA GLN A 6 -13.45 -11.13 8.18
C GLN A 6 -13.45 -10.82 6.68
N ARG A 7 -13.46 -9.52 6.34
CA ARG A 7 -13.45 -9.05 4.96
C ARG A 7 -12.02 -9.09 4.43
N ILE A 8 -11.81 -9.82 3.35
CA ILE A 8 -10.52 -9.89 2.64
C ILE A 8 -10.58 -8.94 1.44
N GLU A 9 -9.86 -7.83 1.54
CA GLU A 9 -9.75 -6.82 0.49
C GLU A 9 -8.52 -7.10 -0.39
N ARG A 10 -8.75 -7.30 -1.69
CA ARG A 10 -7.68 -7.54 -2.66
C ARG A 10 -7.23 -6.22 -3.27
N ILE A 11 -5.97 -5.84 -3.03
CA ILE A 11 -5.46 -4.53 -3.45
C ILE A 11 -4.43 -4.69 -4.59
N PRO A 12 -4.71 -4.15 -5.79
CA PRO A 12 -3.75 -4.12 -6.88
C PRO A 12 -2.63 -3.14 -6.57
N VAL A 13 -1.39 -3.55 -6.80
CA VAL A 13 -0.21 -2.69 -6.62
C VAL A 13 0.71 -2.82 -7.83
N CYS A 14 1.08 -1.67 -8.39
CA CYS A 14 2.13 -1.59 -9.40
C CYS A 14 3.47 -1.33 -8.71
N TYR A 15 4.40 -2.27 -8.86
CA TYR A 15 5.76 -2.21 -8.29
C TYR A 15 6.80 -1.70 -9.31
N HIS A 16 6.35 -1.12 -10.43
CA HIS A 16 7.22 -0.53 -11.43
C HIS A 16 8.05 0.60 -10.82
N ALA A 17 9.30 0.80 -11.29
CA ALA A 17 10.26 1.75 -10.73
C ALA A 17 9.71 3.19 -10.59
N ASP A 18 8.88 3.63 -11.54
CA ASP A 18 8.20 4.94 -11.51
C ASP A 18 7.28 5.15 -10.29
N PHE A 19 6.81 4.06 -9.68
CA PHE A 19 5.92 4.07 -8.52
C PHE A 19 6.63 3.57 -7.25
N ALA A 20 7.67 2.76 -7.41
CA ALA A 20 8.39 2.05 -6.38
C ALA A 20 9.69 2.78 -6.00
N LEU A 21 9.54 3.98 -5.43
CA LEU A 21 10.64 4.95 -5.23
C LEU A 21 11.83 4.41 -4.42
N ASP A 22 11.63 3.40 -3.58
CA ASP A 22 12.65 2.84 -2.67
C ASP A 22 12.96 1.36 -2.91
N SER A 23 12.25 0.68 -3.82
CA SER A 23 12.43 -0.76 -4.02
C SER A 23 13.86 -1.14 -4.38
N ALA A 24 14.51 -0.37 -5.27
CA ALA A 24 15.91 -0.60 -5.64
C ALA A 24 16.86 -0.50 -4.43
N SER A 25 16.63 0.46 -3.53
CA SER A 25 17.43 0.67 -2.32
C SER A 25 17.24 -0.45 -1.30
N ILE A 26 15.98 -0.91 -1.10
CA ILE A 26 15.69 -2.08 -0.26
C ILE A 26 16.36 -3.33 -0.85
N CYS A 27 16.14 -3.62 -2.13
CA CYS A 27 16.70 -4.76 -2.83
C CYS A 27 18.23 -4.82 -2.70
N LYS A 28 18.92 -3.68 -2.89
CA LYS A 28 20.37 -3.59 -2.71
C LYS A 28 20.82 -3.91 -1.28
N ARG A 29 20.16 -3.31 -0.28
CA ARG A 29 20.52 -3.50 1.14
C ARG A 29 20.24 -4.93 1.62
N MET A 30 19.13 -5.51 1.17
CA MET A 30 18.67 -6.84 1.59
C MET A 30 19.19 -7.97 0.69
N LYS A 31 19.94 -7.64 -0.37
CA LYS A 31 20.44 -8.60 -1.37
C LYS A 31 19.31 -9.43 -2.00
N LEU A 32 18.24 -8.75 -2.39
CA LEU A 32 17.07 -9.32 -3.05
C LEU A 32 16.94 -8.77 -4.48
N THR A 33 16.31 -9.53 -5.36
CA THR A 33 15.79 -8.99 -6.62
C THR A 33 14.46 -8.25 -6.38
N VAL A 34 14.01 -7.48 -7.36
CA VAL A 34 12.70 -6.80 -7.29
C VAL A 34 11.58 -7.84 -7.28
N GLU A 35 11.70 -8.93 -8.04
CA GLU A 35 10.74 -10.03 -8.09
C GLU A 35 10.62 -10.74 -6.74
N GLN A 36 11.74 -10.90 -6.02
CA GLN A 36 11.73 -11.44 -4.67
C GLN A 36 11.03 -10.49 -3.69
N LEU A 37 11.32 -9.19 -3.76
CA LEU A 37 10.61 -8.18 -2.94
C LEU A 37 9.10 -8.22 -3.18
N ILE A 38 8.68 -8.27 -4.46
CA ILE A 38 7.26 -8.35 -4.84
C ILE A 38 6.65 -9.63 -4.27
N THR A 39 7.26 -10.79 -4.54
CA THR A 39 6.78 -12.09 -4.05
C THR A 39 6.56 -12.05 -2.54
N LEU A 40 7.56 -11.61 -1.78
CA LEU A 40 7.50 -11.55 -0.32
C LEU A 40 6.43 -10.59 0.21
N HIS A 41 6.17 -9.50 -0.51
CA HIS A 41 5.14 -8.56 -0.12
C HIS A 41 3.74 -9.07 -0.47
N THR A 42 3.56 -9.82 -1.56
CA THR A 42 2.26 -10.30 -2.05
C THR A 42 1.87 -11.71 -1.58
N GLU A 43 2.80 -12.48 -1.00
CA GLU A 43 2.57 -13.89 -0.62
C GLU A 43 1.55 -14.06 0.51
N LYS A 44 1.40 -13.05 1.39
CA LYS A 44 0.54 -13.11 2.57
C LYS A 44 -0.49 -11.99 2.61
N SER A 45 -1.54 -12.23 3.39
CA SER A 45 -2.49 -11.21 3.78
C SER A 45 -1.99 -10.42 4.99
N TYR A 46 -2.42 -9.17 5.10
CA TYR A 46 -2.06 -8.27 6.19
C TYR A 46 -3.29 -7.78 6.93
N PHE A 47 -3.34 -8.02 8.23
CA PHE A 47 -4.40 -7.50 9.08
C PHE A 47 -4.29 -5.98 9.24
N VAL A 48 -5.41 -5.27 9.09
CA VAL A 48 -5.51 -3.83 9.32
C VAL A 48 -5.72 -3.57 10.80
N TYR A 49 -4.68 -3.10 11.49
CA TYR A 49 -4.72 -2.85 12.93
C TYR A 49 -5.37 -1.52 13.28
N MET A 50 -5.06 -0.48 12.52
CA MET A 50 -5.71 0.82 12.68
C MET A 50 -5.79 1.58 11.36
N ILE A 51 -6.79 2.44 11.29
CA ILE A 51 -6.90 3.52 10.32
C ILE A 51 -6.69 4.84 11.07
N GLY A 52 -5.71 5.65 10.68
CA GLY A 52 -5.37 6.88 11.41
C GLY A 52 -4.06 7.50 10.94
N PHE A 53 -3.55 8.56 11.59
CA PHE A 53 -2.48 9.47 11.11
C PHE A 53 -2.89 10.41 9.97
N LEU A 54 -3.51 9.87 8.92
CA LEU A 54 -4.30 10.62 7.93
C LEU A 54 -5.65 9.94 7.79
N PRO A 55 -6.72 10.65 7.40
CA PRO A 55 -8.00 10.00 7.10
C PRO A 55 -7.80 8.87 6.08
N GLY A 56 -8.08 7.62 6.48
CA GLY A 56 -7.92 6.44 5.62
C GLY A 56 -6.52 5.84 5.50
N PHE A 57 -5.51 6.32 6.24
CA PHE A 57 -4.20 5.67 6.21
C PHE A 57 -4.25 4.38 7.01
N ALA A 58 -4.01 3.26 6.33
CA ALA A 58 -4.08 1.93 6.91
C ALA A 58 -2.71 1.46 7.41
N TYR A 59 -2.62 1.18 8.71
CA TYR A 59 -1.47 0.50 9.31
C TYR A 59 -1.75 -1.00 9.34
N MET A 60 -0.93 -1.74 8.61
CA MET A 60 -1.08 -3.17 8.43
C MET A 60 0.03 -3.95 9.10
N GLY A 61 -0.24 -5.25 9.29
CA GLY A 61 0.62 -6.17 10.03
C GLY A 61 2.03 -6.38 9.48
N SER A 62 2.72 -7.29 10.14
CA SER A 62 4.15 -7.50 9.94
C SER A 62 4.49 -8.04 8.56
N VAL A 63 5.37 -7.36 7.82
CA VAL A 63 6.00 -7.84 6.58
C VAL A 63 6.96 -8.99 6.84
N ASP A 64 7.38 -9.68 5.77
CA ASP A 64 8.44 -10.69 5.90
C ASP A 64 9.73 -10.02 6.43
N PRO A 65 10.43 -10.61 7.42
CA PRO A 65 11.66 -10.03 7.97
C PRO A 65 12.73 -9.69 6.92
N ARG A 66 12.74 -10.38 5.78
CA ARG A 66 13.67 -10.13 4.67
C ARG A 66 13.42 -8.79 3.96
N ILE A 67 12.21 -8.22 4.07
CA ILE A 67 11.84 -6.94 3.45
C ILE A 67 11.61 -5.83 4.49
N ALA A 68 11.60 -6.18 5.79
CA ALA A 68 11.50 -5.24 6.89
C ALA A 68 12.61 -4.18 6.83
N SER A 69 12.24 -2.90 6.77
CA SER A 69 13.16 -1.81 6.42
C SER A 69 12.91 -0.60 7.30
N PRO A 70 13.94 -0.02 7.95
CA PRO A 70 13.74 1.16 8.79
C PRO A 70 13.19 2.32 7.95
N ARG A 71 12.57 3.30 8.61
CA ARG A 71 12.16 4.54 7.95
C ARG A 71 13.37 5.22 7.30
N LEU A 72 13.11 6.00 6.27
CA LEU A 72 14.10 6.88 5.66
C LEU A 72 14.62 7.88 6.70
N ASP A 73 15.93 8.12 6.70
CA ASP A 73 16.57 9.09 7.59
C ASP A 73 16.01 10.51 7.39
N LYS A 74 15.67 10.83 6.13
CA LYS A 74 15.03 12.08 5.73
C LYS A 74 13.69 11.77 5.10
N PRO A 75 12.56 12.08 5.76
CA PRO A 75 11.24 11.92 5.18
C PRO A 75 11.09 12.71 3.87
N ARG A 76 10.31 12.17 2.93
CA ARG A 76 9.90 12.92 1.74
C ARG A 76 8.91 13.99 2.12
N THR A 77 9.03 15.15 1.47
CA THR A 77 8.05 16.22 1.55
C THR A 77 6.70 15.82 0.96
N VAL A 78 6.72 15.00 -0.10
CA VAL A 78 5.54 14.46 -0.75
C VAL A 78 5.75 12.98 -1.08
N VAL A 79 4.87 12.14 -0.54
CA VAL A 79 4.62 10.76 -0.93
C VAL A 79 3.30 10.74 -1.69
N PRO A 80 3.27 10.25 -2.95
CA PRO A 80 2.05 10.27 -3.76
C PRO A 80 0.90 9.43 -3.17
N LYS A 81 -0.33 9.88 -3.43
CA LYS A 81 -1.57 9.14 -3.16
C LYS A 81 -1.53 7.74 -3.79
N GLY A 82 -1.95 6.76 -2.98
CA GLY A 82 -1.96 5.35 -3.29
C GLY A 82 -0.60 4.68 -3.11
N SER A 83 0.45 5.38 -2.70
CA SER A 83 1.75 4.76 -2.42
C SER A 83 1.62 3.69 -1.34
N VAL A 84 2.26 2.55 -1.58
CA VAL A 84 2.39 1.45 -0.63
C VAL A 84 3.80 1.49 -0.07
N GLY A 85 3.91 1.52 1.26
CA GLY A 85 5.19 1.71 1.93
C GLY A 85 5.52 0.63 2.95
N ILE A 86 6.80 0.49 3.28
CA ILE A 86 7.31 -0.32 4.42
C ILE A 86 8.08 0.57 5.40
N ALA A 87 7.78 0.42 6.70
CA ALA A 87 8.53 1.01 7.80
C ALA A 87 8.68 0.04 8.99
N GLY A 88 9.92 -0.29 9.33
CA GLY A 88 10.23 -1.38 10.24
C GLY A 88 9.61 -2.67 9.72
N PHE A 89 8.75 -3.27 10.54
CA PHE A 89 7.98 -4.45 10.17
C PHE A 89 6.61 -4.12 9.57
N GLN A 90 6.19 -2.86 9.48
CA GLN A 90 4.83 -2.55 9.03
C GLN A 90 4.77 -2.25 7.54
N THR A 91 3.63 -2.60 6.91
CA THR A 91 3.23 -2.10 5.59
C THR A 91 2.00 -1.20 5.71
N GLY A 92 1.77 -0.34 4.73
CA GLY A 92 0.74 0.69 4.79
C GLY A 92 0.49 1.37 3.45
N ILE A 93 -0.68 2.01 3.32
CA ILE A 93 -1.09 2.71 2.10
C ILE A 93 -1.38 4.17 2.41
N TYR A 94 -0.78 5.06 1.65
CA TYR A 94 -0.99 6.50 1.70
C TYR A 94 -2.29 6.89 0.98
N PRO A 95 -3.33 7.38 1.68
CA PRO A 95 -4.62 7.70 1.05
C PRO A 95 -4.60 9.04 0.29
N PHE A 96 -3.61 9.90 0.56
CA PHE A 96 -3.42 11.21 -0.06
C PHE A 96 -1.95 11.52 -0.28
N ASP A 97 -1.68 12.54 -1.11
CA ASP A 97 -0.38 13.18 -1.18
C ASP A 97 -0.02 13.77 0.19
N SER A 98 1.08 13.32 0.78
CA SER A 98 1.45 13.72 2.14
C SER A 98 2.93 13.50 2.44
N PRO A 99 3.53 14.21 3.41
CA PRO A 99 4.90 13.92 3.85
C PRO A 99 5.00 12.52 4.47
N GLY A 100 6.13 11.84 4.26
CA GLY A 100 6.28 10.47 4.74
C GLY A 100 7.70 9.94 4.68
N GLY A 101 8.07 9.15 5.68
CA GLY A 101 9.39 8.51 5.79
C GLY A 101 9.37 6.99 5.55
N TRP A 102 8.29 6.44 5.00
CA TRP A 102 8.23 5.01 4.69
C TRP A 102 8.92 4.74 3.36
N ASN A 103 9.49 3.56 3.22
CA ASN A 103 10.09 3.13 1.96
C ASN A 103 8.96 2.76 1.00
N VAL A 104 8.75 3.55 -0.06
CA VAL A 104 7.70 3.33 -1.05
C VAL A 104 8.12 2.23 -2.01
N ILE A 105 7.39 1.12 -1.98
CA ILE A 105 7.70 -0.08 -2.77
C ILE A 105 6.79 -0.26 -4.00
N GLY A 106 5.71 0.50 -4.08
CA GLY A 106 4.76 0.44 -5.18
C GLY A 106 3.60 1.39 -4.96
N ARG A 107 2.58 1.30 -5.82
CA ARG A 107 1.40 2.17 -5.75
C ARG A 107 0.14 1.44 -6.21
N THR A 108 -0.96 1.65 -5.49
CA THR A 108 -2.29 1.21 -5.90
C THR A 108 -3.02 2.32 -6.69
N PRO A 109 -3.79 1.97 -7.74
CA PRO A 109 -4.65 2.94 -8.43
C PRO A 109 -5.95 3.21 -7.67
N LEU A 110 -6.27 2.41 -6.65
CA LEU A 110 -7.52 2.52 -5.91
C LEU A 110 -7.61 3.81 -5.10
N ASN A 111 -8.83 4.35 -5.01
CA ASN A 111 -9.12 5.44 -4.11
C ASN A 111 -9.36 4.91 -2.68
N MET A 112 -8.38 5.07 -1.80
CA MET A 112 -8.44 4.56 -0.42
C MET A 112 -9.37 5.36 0.49
N PHE A 113 -9.69 6.60 0.13
CA PHE A 113 -10.57 7.49 0.88
C PHE A 113 -11.46 8.29 -0.06
N ASP A 114 -12.77 8.25 0.18
CA ASP A 114 -13.78 8.92 -0.64
C ASP A 114 -14.93 9.42 0.24
N LEU A 115 -15.06 10.74 0.41
CA LEU A 115 -16.13 11.33 1.23
C LEU A 115 -17.52 11.11 0.65
N ASN A 116 -17.63 10.78 -0.64
CA ASN A 116 -18.91 10.59 -1.31
C ASN A 116 -19.45 9.15 -1.17
N LYS A 117 -18.69 8.23 -0.57
CA LYS A 117 -19.10 6.84 -0.33
C LYS A 117 -19.64 6.65 1.08
N GLU A 118 -20.57 5.70 1.20
CA GLU A 118 -21.22 5.33 2.46
C GLU A 118 -20.19 4.94 3.55
N ALA A 119 -19.12 4.24 3.16
CA ALA A 119 -17.90 4.11 3.95
C ALA A 119 -16.82 5.04 3.36
N SER A 120 -16.42 6.06 4.11
CA SER A 120 -15.45 7.05 3.64
C SER A 120 -14.03 6.50 3.44
N THR A 121 -13.73 5.33 4.02
CA THR A 121 -12.47 4.61 3.86
C THR A 121 -12.70 3.26 3.21
N LEU A 122 -11.85 2.88 2.24
CA LEU A 122 -11.92 1.55 1.62
C LEU A 122 -11.64 0.44 2.65
N LEU A 123 -10.64 0.67 3.50
CA LEU A 123 -10.19 -0.24 4.55
C LEU A 123 -10.72 0.19 5.92
N GLN A 124 -10.98 -0.79 6.79
CA GLN A 124 -11.42 -0.64 8.16
C GLN A 124 -10.56 -1.51 9.08
N PRO A 125 -10.39 -1.13 10.37
CA PRO A 125 -9.75 -2.00 11.35
C PRO A 125 -10.49 -3.34 11.41
N GLY A 126 -9.75 -4.46 11.36
CA GLY A 126 -10.32 -5.80 11.30
C GLY A 126 -10.31 -6.45 9.91
N ASP A 127 -10.14 -5.67 8.84
CA ASP A 127 -9.98 -6.23 7.49
C ASP A 127 -8.65 -6.98 7.35
N GLU A 128 -8.62 -7.92 6.41
CA GLU A 128 -7.39 -8.45 5.85
C GLU A 128 -7.15 -7.89 4.45
N VAL A 129 -5.92 -7.46 4.18
CA VAL A 129 -5.51 -6.96 2.87
C VAL A 129 -4.60 -7.97 2.19
N HIS A 130 -4.97 -8.41 1.00
CA HIS A 130 -4.13 -9.25 0.15
C HIS A 130 -3.67 -8.46 -1.07
N PHE A 131 -2.38 -8.13 -1.12
CA PHE A 131 -1.80 -7.41 -2.26
C PHE A 131 -1.57 -8.35 -3.44
N TYR A 132 -1.83 -7.87 -4.65
CA TYR A 132 -1.41 -8.56 -5.86
C TYR A 132 -0.74 -7.59 -6.83
N ALA A 133 0.27 -8.09 -7.54
CA ALA A 133 1.03 -7.28 -8.49
C ALA A 133 0.23 -7.05 -9.78
N ILE A 134 0.26 -5.82 -10.28
CA ILE A 134 -0.24 -5.43 -11.60
C ILE A 134 0.85 -4.70 -12.38
N ASP A 135 0.77 -4.73 -13.70
CA ASP A 135 1.68 -3.96 -14.55
C ASP A 135 1.26 -2.47 -14.63
N LYS A 136 2.10 -1.68 -15.30
CA LYS A 136 1.89 -0.23 -15.44
C LYS A 136 0.71 0.11 -16.34
N ASN A 137 0.37 -0.73 -17.33
CA ASN A 137 -0.76 -0.49 -18.23
C ASN A 137 -2.07 -0.69 -17.47
N THR A 138 -2.23 -1.83 -16.79
CA THR A 138 -3.39 -2.10 -15.92
C THR A 138 -3.55 -1.01 -14.87
N PHE A 139 -2.45 -0.53 -14.27
CA PHE A 139 -2.52 0.58 -13.31
C PHE A 139 -3.16 1.83 -13.92
N ASN A 140 -2.76 2.21 -15.13
CA ASN A 140 -3.26 3.40 -15.81
C ASN A 140 -4.73 3.24 -16.21
N GLU A 141 -5.13 2.06 -16.70
CA GLU A 141 -6.51 1.73 -17.05
C GLU A 141 -7.43 1.85 -15.83
N MET A 142 -7.09 1.17 -14.73
CA MET A 142 -7.87 1.22 -13.48
C MET A 142 -7.96 2.64 -12.91
N LYS A 143 -6.88 3.42 -13.04
CA LYS A 143 -6.87 4.81 -12.57
C LYS A 143 -7.80 5.70 -13.40
N GLN A 144 -7.89 5.48 -14.72
CA GLN A 144 -8.79 6.22 -15.59
C GLN A 144 -10.26 5.86 -15.33
N GLU A 145 -10.58 4.57 -15.17
CA GLU A 145 -11.92 4.10 -14.81
C GLU A 145 -12.40 4.68 -13.49
N SER A 146 -11.54 4.71 -12.47
CA SER A 146 -11.86 5.31 -11.18
C SER A 146 -12.19 6.82 -11.29
N ILE A 147 -11.56 7.53 -12.22
CA ILE A 147 -11.84 8.96 -12.45
C ILE A 147 -13.17 9.13 -13.20
N ALA A 148 -13.41 8.28 -14.21
CA ALA A 148 -14.63 8.33 -15.02
C ALA A 148 -15.91 8.04 -14.20
N ILE A 149 -15.84 7.18 -13.18
CA ILE A 149 -16.98 6.87 -12.29
C ILE A 149 -17.25 7.99 -11.27
N GLN A 150 -16.27 8.87 -11.01
CA GLN A 150 -16.38 9.99 -10.07
C GLN A 150 -16.72 11.34 -10.74
N SER A 151 -16.84 11.36 -12.07
CA SER A 151 -17.15 12.55 -12.89
C SER A 151 -18.63 12.58 -13.28
#